data_AF-A0A4U5X538-F1
#
_entry.id   AF-A0A4U5X538-F1
#
_cell.length_a   1.000
_cell.length_b   1.000
_cell.length_c   1.000
_cell.angle_alpha   90.00
_cell.angle_beta   90.00
_cell.angle_gamma   90.00
#
_symmetry.space_group_name_H-M   'P 1'
#
loop_
_entity.id
_entity.type
_entity.pdbx_description
1 polymer ?
#
loop_
_entity_poly.entity_id
_entity_poly.type
_entity_poly.pdbx_seq_one_letter_code
_entity_poly.pdbx_strand_id
1 'polypeptide(L)'
;MDLLWGVASALHADPECAFAEHRAAALLTGELRRAGFDVRQDVPGLPTAFTARAGEGRPTVALLLEYDALPGLGHACGHHLIAAAGLGAALAAHAARDGAPGTVLAVGTPAEEGGGGKALEAEAGVFDEVDAALMFHPGVHDWVRAPLTAQEQYRVGFHGRAAHPTGNPTEGIDALAALIELFNVLAGLTHRLPEASHVQGIITHGGTATNIVPEYAEGVFGLRAATTGALDDLADRLRTAATGVAQATGTTVTVERATVRYEHFRDSEPLSARFAAHLSRAGIDLTPPAPGVYLGSSDIGNVSGLMPAIHPFVAIMGADGSDHTPEFAEAGLSQRARGVLASVTEALACTAVDVLADDTLRTAAWRAHGSAPVPAH
;
A
#
# COMPACT_ATOMS: atom_id res chain seq x y z
N MET A 1 -18.36 12.12 -16.69
CA MET A 1 -17.15 12.94 -16.42
C MET A 1 -17.38 14.04 -15.41
N ASP A 2 -18.38 14.91 -15.54
CA ASP A 2 -18.57 16.01 -14.59
C ASP A 2 -18.78 15.54 -13.14
N LEU A 3 -19.54 14.45 -12.95
CA LEU A 3 -19.67 13.80 -11.63
C LEU A 3 -18.31 13.42 -11.03
N LEU A 4 -17.48 12.68 -11.79
CA LEU A 4 -16.20 12.16 -11.29
C LEU A 4 -15.20 13.26 -11.00
N TRP A 5 -15.15 14.29 -11.85
CA TRP A 5 -14.31 15.46 -11.59
C TRP A 5 -14.80 16.24 -10.37
N GLY A 6 -16.12 16.34 -10.17
CA GLY A 6 -16.73 16.92 -8.98
C GLY A 6 -16.33 16.17 -7.70
N VAL A 7 -16.39 14.83 -7.72
CA VAL A 7 -15.93 13.98 -6.61
C VAL A 7 -14.43 14.17 -6.35
N ALA A 8 -13.58 14.06 -7.38
CA ALA A 8 -12.14 14.24 -7.24
C ALA A 8 -11.78 15.62 -6.66
N SER A 9 -12.45 16.67 -7.14
CA SER A 9 -12.23 18.05 -6.65
C SER A 9 -12.70 18.23 -5.21
N ALA A 10 -13.81 17.60 -4.82
CA ALA A 10 -14.33 17.68 -3.46
C ALA A 10 -13.41 16.97 -2.46
N LEU A 11 -12.90 15.78 -2.81
CA LEU A 11 -11.90 15.06 -2.02
C LEU A 11 -10.60 15.89 -1.90
N HIS A 12 -10.12 16.44 -3.02
CA HIS A 12 -8.92 17.29 -3.03
C HIS A 12 -9.04 18.50 -2.11
N ALA A 13 -10.19 19.17 -2.13
CA ALA A 13 -10.45 20.38 -1.36
C ALA A 13 -10.62 20.13 0.15
N ASP A 14 -10.88 18.89 0.56
CA ASP A 14 -11.17 18.51 1.95
C ASP A 14 -10.35 17.30 2.38
N PRO A 15 -9.00 17.41 2.40
CA PRO A 15 -8.12 16.29 2.65
C PRO A 15 -8.28 15.75 4.07
N GLU A 16 -8.42 14.43 4.19
CA GLU A 16 -8.46 13.71 5.47
C GLU A 16 -7.33 12.69 5.50
N CYS A 17 -6.56 12.64 6.59
CA CYS A 17 -5.41 11.75 6.71
C CYS A 17 -5.82 10.32 7.07
N ALA A 18 -4.85 9.41 7.00
CA ALA A 18 -4.97 8.00 7.37
C ALA A 18 -5.86 7.76 8.60
N PHE A 19 -6.88 6.91 8.41
CA PHE A 19 -7.92 6.51 9.38
C PHE A 19 -8.93 7.59 9.81
N ALA A 20 -8.82 8.82 9.28
CA ALA A 20 -9.71 9.93 9.58
C ALA A 20 -10.59 10.35 8.40
N GLU A 21 -10.62 9.57 7.31
CA GLU A 21 -11.26 9.85 6.03
C GLU A 21 -12.79 9.68 6.03
N HIS A 22 -13.45 10.18 7.07
CA HIS A 22 -14.87 9.99 7.28
C HIS A 22 -15.73 10.70 6.22
N ARG A 23 -15.36 11.92 5.81
CA ARG A 23 -16.10 12.69 4.80
C ARG A 23 -15.84 12.13 3.41
N ALA A 24 -14.62 11.72 3.12
CA ALA A 24 -14.27 11.03 1.89
C ALA A 24 -15.08 9.73 1.72
N ALA A 25 -15.07 8.86 2.75
CA ALA A 25 -15.85 7.63 2.75
C ALA A 25 -17.36 7.91 2.63
N ALA A 26 -17.88 8.90 3.34
CA ALA A 26 -19.30 9.29 3.24
C ALA A 26 -19.69 9.77 1.83
N LEU A 27 -18.83 10.55 1.17
CA LEU A 27 -19.05 11.01 -0.20
C LEU A 27 -19.11 9.83 -1.17
N LEU A 28 -18.08 8.97 -1.15
CA LEU A 28 -17.98 7.83 -2.07
C LEU A 28 -19.10 6.81 -1.88
N THR A 29 -19.40 6.45 -0.63
CA THR A 29 -20.52 5.56 -0.31
C THR A 29 -21.87 6.17 -0.70
N GLY A 30 -22.01 7.50 -0.61
CA GLY A 30 -23.18 8.23 -1.07
C GLY A 30 -23.42 8.08 -2.58
N GLU A 31 -22.38 8.23 -3.39
CA GLU A 31 -22.44 8.03 -4.85
C GLU A 31 -22.81 6.58 -5.20
N LEU A 32 -22.16 5.61 -4.55
CA LEU A 32 -22.41 4.18 -4.78
C LEU A 32 -23.84 3.77 -4.42
N ARG A 33 -24.37 4.23 -3.27
CA ARG A 33 -25.78 3.99 -2.90
C ARG A 33 -26.75 4.58 -3.91
N ARG A 34 -26.49 5.80 -4.42
CA ARG A 34 -27.34 6.42 -5.45
C ARG A 34 -27.35 5.65 -6.76
N ALA A 35 -26.27 4.94 -7.06
CA ALA A 35 -26.16 4.04 -8.20
C ALA A 35 -26.70 2.62 -7.96
N GLY A 36 -27.27 2.34 -6.78
CA GLY A 36 -27.92 1.06 -6.48
C GLY A 36 -26.99 -0.04 -5.94
N PHE A 37 -25.77 0.30 -5.51
CA PHE A 37 -24.88 -0.66 -4.85
C PHE A 37 -25.35 -0.97 -3.41
N ASP A 38 -25.21 -2.23 -2.98
CA ASP A 38 -25.30 -2.63 -1.56
C ASP A 38 -24.00 -2.21 -0.86
N VAL A 39 -24.06 -1.14 -0.06
CA VAL A 39 -22.90 -0.56 0.61
C VAL A 39 -22.84 -0.95 2.07
N ARG A 40 -21.70 -1.51 2.50
CA ARG A 40 -21.41 -1.94 3.86
C ARG A 40 -20.16 -1.28 4.40
N GLN A 41 -20.20 -0.94 5.69
CA GLN A 41 -19.11 -0.33 6.46
C GLN A 41 -18.89 -1.17 7.72
N ASP A 42 -18.60 -2.43 7.52
CA ASP A 42 -18.56 -3.48 8.54
C ASP A 42 -17.17 -4.12 8.70
N VAL A 43 -16.12 -3.48 8.16
CA VAL A 43 -14.74 -3.94 8.36
C VAL A 43 -14.30 -3.64 9.80
N PRO A 44 -14.05 -4.65 10.65
CA PRO A 44 -13.75 -4.42 12.06
C PRO A 44 -12.49 -3.57 12.25
N GLY A 45 -12.59 -2.52 13.08
CA GLY A 45 -11.47 -1.62 13.38
C GLY A 45 -11.16 -0.59 12.29
N LEU A 46 -11.85 -0.60 11.15
CA LEU A 46 -11.66 0.34 10.03
C LEU A 46 -12.96 1.11 9.73
N PRO A 47 -13.29 2.15 10.53
CA PRO A 47 -14.57 2.86 10.40
C PRO A 47 -14.72 3.63 9.08
N THR A 48 -13.62 3.90 8.39
CA THR A 48 -13.60 4.58 7.09
C THR A 48 -13.45 3.62 5.92
N ALA A 49 -13.27 2.31 6.15
CA ALA A 49 -13.30 1.30 5.10
C ALA A 49 -14.74 0.94 4.71
N PHE A 50 -14.95 0.55 3.46
CA PHE A 50 -16.26 0.11 2.99
C PHE A 50 -16.17 -0.86 1.82
N THR A 51 -17.21 -1.68 1.67
CA THR A 51 -17.46 -2.44 0.44
C THR A 51 -18.78 -2.00 -0.17
N ALA A 52 -18.85 -1.99 -1.49
CA ALA A 52 -20.06 -1.68 -2.23
C ALA A 52 -20.23 -2.68 -3.35
N ARG A 53 -21.28 -3.50 -3.28
CA ARG A 53 -21.52 -4.61 -4.19
C ARG A 53 -22.64 -4.31 -5.17
N ALA A 54 -22.42 -4.61 -6.45
CA ALA A 54 -23.47 -4.66 -7.47
C ALA A 54 -23.40 -5.99 -8.24
N GLY A 55 -24.53 -6.68 -8.35
CA GLY A 55 -24.61 -8.02 -8.93
C GLY A 55 -24.44 -9.16 -7.93
N GLU A 56 -24.50 -10.38 -8.46
CA GLU A 56 -24.54 -11.61 -7.68
C GLU A 56 -23.69 -12.70 -8.34
N GLY A 57 -23.16 -13.59 -7.52
CA GLY A 57 -22.33 -14.71 -7.96
C GLY A 57 -20.94 -14.31 -8.44
N ARG A 58 -20.27 -15.28 -9.05
CA ARG A 58 -18.91 -15.18 -9.58
C ARG A 58 -18.94 -14.98 -11.11
N PRO A 59 -17.88 -14.40 -11.71
CA PRO A 59 -16.69 -13.85 -11.05
C PRO A 59 -16.96 -12.52 -10.34
N THR A 60 -16.11 -12.17 -9.38
CA THR A 60 -16.10 -10.87 -8.68
C THR A 60 -14.86 -10.07 -9.09
N VAL A 61 -15.04 -8.86 -9.60
CA VAL A 61 -13.95 -7.91 -9.84
C VAL A 61 -14.01 -6.78 -8.82
N ALA A 62 -12.89 -6.54 -8.13
CA ALA A 62 -12.74 -5.45 -7.18
C ALA A 62 -12.14 -4.20 -7.86
N LEU A 63 -12.74 -3.04 -7.60
CA LEU A 63 -12.23 -1.72 -7.97
C LEU A 63 -11.82 -1.05 -6.67
N LEU A 64 -10.53 -0.74 -6.53
CA LEU A 64 -10.00 -0.19 -5.27
C LEU A 64 -10.01 1.34 -5.31
N LEU A 65 -10.45 1.96 -4.21
CA LEU A 65 -10.60 3.40 -4.06
C LEU A 65 -9.78 3.84 -2.84
N GLU A 66 -8.61 4.45 -3.06
CA GLU A 66 -7.83 5.12 -2.01
C GLU A 66 -8.26 6.59 -1.90
N TYR A 67 -8.28 7.13 -0.68
CA TYR A 67 -8.76 8.50 -0.44
C TYR A 67 -8.20 9.15 0.82
N ASP A 68 -7.13 8.61 1.40
CA ASP A 68 -6.37 9.32 2.43
C ASP A 68 -5.45 10.38 1.82
N ALA A 69 -5.12 11.37 2.65
CA ALA A 69 -4.26 12.49 2.32
C ALA A 69 -3.03 12.55 3.24
N LEU A 70 -2.00 13.23 2.77
CA LEU A 70 -0.75 13.41 3.51
C LEU A 70 -0.84 14.59 4.51
N PRO A 71 -0.34 14.42 5.75
CA PRO A 71 -0.30 15.50 6.74
C PRO A 71 0.43 16.75 6.21
N GLY A 72 -0.30 17.87 6.13
CA GLY A 72 0.25 19.15 5.69
C GLY A 72 0.49 19.30 4.18
N LEU A 73 0.29 18.25 3.38
CA LEU A 73 0.46 18.26 1.92
C LEU A 73 -0.85 18.01 1.16
N GLY A 74 -1.92 17.57 1.83
CA GLY A 74 -3.18 17.23 1.17
C GLY A 74 -3.02 16.00 0.28
N HIS A 75 -3.74 15.93 -0.84
CA HIS A 75 -3.65 14.81 -1.78
C HIS A 75 -2.43 14.88 -2.71
N ALA A 76 -1.23 15.02 -2.12
CA ALA A 76 0.03 15.05 -2.86
C ALA A 76 0.50 13.67 -3.40
N CYS A 77 -0.23 12.60 -3.10
CA CYS A 77 -0.10 11.28 -3.75
C CYS A 77 -1.22 11.01 -4.78
N GLY A 78 -2.19 11.93 -4.88
CA GLY A 78 -3.25 11.85 -5.89
C GLY A 78 -4.38 10.87 -5.60
N HIS A 79 -4.55 10.43 -4.35
CA HIS A 79 -5.60 9.47 -3.95
C HIS A 79 -7.02 9.94 -4.31
N HIS A 80 -7.28 11.25 -4.35
CA HIS A 80 -8.55 11.79 -4.85
C HIS A 80 -8.87 11.38 -6.29
N LEU A 81 -7.86 11.20 -7.16
CA LEU A 81 -8.02 10.68 -8.52
C LEU A 81 -8.20 9.16 -8.52
N ILE A 82 -7.52 8.44 -7.62
CA ILE A 82 -7.65 6.98 -7.45
C ILE A 82 -9.09 6.64 -7.05
N ALA A 83 -9.61 7.25 -5.99
CA ALA A 83 -11.00 7.10 -5.57
C ALA A 83 -11.99 7.46 -6.68
N ALA A 84 -11.79 8.59 -7.37
CA ALA A 84 -12.72 9.02 -8.42
C ALA A 84 -12.72 8.07 -9.62
N ALA A 85 -11.56 7.54 -10.03
CA ALA A 85 -11.47 6.58 -11.12
C ALA A 85 -12.05 5.22 -10.75
N GLY A 86 -11.75 4.71 -9.54
CA GLY A 86 -12.31 3.48 -9.02
C GLY A 86 -13.83 3.55 -8.90
N LEU A 87 -14.35 4.66 -8.38
CA LEU A 87 -15.80 4.95 -8.36
C LEU A 87 -16.36 4.93 -9.78
N GLY A 88 -15.81 5.72 -10.69
CA GLY A 88 -16.30 5.81 -12.06
C GLY A 88 -16.27 4.47 -12.79
N ALA A 89 -15.22 3.68 -12.58
CA ALA A 89 -15.07 2.35 -13.16
C ALA A 89 -16.12 1.38 -12.61
N ALA A 90 -16.37 1.40 -11.30
CA ALA A 90 -17.40 0.58 -10.69
C ALA A 90 -18.80 0.94 -11.24
N LEU A 91 -19.13 2.24 -11.31
CA LEU A 91 -20.39 2.72 -11.86
C LEU A 91 -20.58 2.31 -13.32
N ALA A 92 -19.55 2.51 -14.15
CA ALA A 92 -19.60 2.19 -15.58
C ALA A 92 -19.67 0.68 -15.82
N ALA A 93 -18.87 -0.12 -15.10
CA ALA A 93 -18.92 -1.58 -15.20
C ALA A 93 -20.27 -2.13 -14.73
N HIS A 94 -20.84 -1.59 -13.65
CA HIS A 94 -22.18 -1.98 -13.20
C HIS A 94 -23.24 -1.70 -14.28
N ALA A 95 -23.21 -0.50 -14.88
CA ALA A 95 -24.14 -0.15 -15.95
C ALA A 95 -23.94 -1.04 -17.19
N ALA A 96 -22.70 -1.31 -17.59
CA ALA A 96 -22.36 -2.10 -18.77
C ALA A 96 -22.70 -3.60 -18.62
N ARG A 97 -22.77 -4.11 -17.38
CA ARG A 97 -23.19 -5.49 -17.14
C ARG A 97 -24.63 -5.76 -17.55
N ASP A 98 -25.52 -4.79 -17.44
CA ASP A 98 -26.94 -4.91 -17.82
C ASP A 98 -27.60 -6.23 -17.34
N GLY A 99 -27.33 -6.62 -16.09
CA GLY A 99 -27.85 -7.85 -15.48
C GLY A 99 -27.09 -9.15 -15.79
N ALA A 100 -25.98 -9.08 -16.53
CA ALA A 100 -25.09 -10.23 -16.76
C ALA A 100 -24.54 -10.81 -15.44
N PRO A 101 -24.28 -12.12 -15.36
CA PRO A 101 -23.71 -12.77 -14.17
C PRO A 101 -22.39 -12.14 -13.69
N GLY A 102 -22.10 -12.32 -12.41
CA GLY A 102 -20.89 -11.81 -11.77
C GLY A 102 -21.13 -10.55 -10.95
N THR A 103 -20.06 -10.04 -10.36
CA THR A 103 -20.12 -9.00 -9.32
C THR A 103 -19.08 -7.93 -9.54
N VAL A 104 -19.51 -6.67 -9.46
CA VAL A 104 -18.62 -5.52 -9.29
C VAL A 104 -18.57 -5.18 -7.81
N LEU A 105 -17.36 -5.14 -7.25
CA LEU A 105 -17.12 -4.78 -5.86
C LEU A 105 -16.28 -3.51 -5.82
N ALA A 106 -16.84 -2.37 -5.46
CA ALA A 106 -16.03 -1.20 -5.11
C ALA A 106 -15.57 -1.35 -3.66
N VAL A 107 -14.26 -1.25 -3.43
CA VAL A 107 -13.66 -1.37 -2.10
C VAL A 107 -13.02 -0.03 -1.76
N GLY A 108 -13.51 0.59 -0.69
CA GLY A 108 -12.93 1.83 -0.16
C GLY A 108 -11.83 1.51 0.82
N THR A 109 -10.59 1.81 0.42
CA THR A 109 -9.36 1.36 1.07
C THR A 109 -8.67 2.56 1.76
N PRO A 110 -8.88 2.79 3.07
CA PRO A 110 -8.31 3.95 3.77
C PRO A 110 -6.81 3.78 4.07
N ALA A 111 -6.16 4.85 4.52
CA ALA A 111 -4.87 4.81 5.20
C ALA A 111 -3.71 4.10 4.45
N GLU A 112 -3.61 4.23 3.14
CA GLU A 112 -2.52 3.62 2.36
C GLU A 112 -1.15 4.20 2.74
N GLU A 113 -1.07 5.49 3.09
CA GLU A 113 0.19 6.23 3.31
C GLU A 113 0.99 5.78 4.56
N GLY A 114 0.45 4.86 5.35
CA GLY A 114 1.16 4.30 6.51
C GLY A 114 0.31 3.48 7.47
N GLY A 115 -1.01 3.41 7.25
CA GLY A 115 -1.91 2.59 8.05
C GLY A 115 -2.08 1.16 7.52
N GLY A 116 -1.94 0.96 6.21
CA GLY A 116 -2.09 -0.34 5.56
C GLY A 116 -3.53 -0.82 5.49
N GLY A 117 -4.47 0.06 5.10
CA GLY A 117 -5.89 -0.27 5.07
C GLY A 117 -6.19 -1.54 4.27
N LYS A 118 -5.58 -1.73 3.09
CA LYS A 118 -5.82 -2.94 2.27
C LYS A 118 -5.27 -4.18 2.93
N ALA A 119 -4.15 -4.07 3.63
CA ALA A 119 -3.58 -5.19 4.38
C ALA A 119 -4.52 -5.60 5.53
N LEU A 120 -5.07 -4.63 6.26
CA LEU A 120 -6.04 -4.86 7.32
C LEU A 120 -7.40 -5.37 6.77
N GLU A 121 -7.85 -4.87 5.63
CA GLU A 121 -9.04 -5.38 4.92
C GLU A 121 -8.84 -6.82 4.43
N ALA A 122 -7.64 -7.15 3.94
CA ALA A 122 -7.26 -8.50 3.55
C ALA A 122 -7.27 -9.45 4.75
N GLU A 123 -6.71 -9.04 5.90
CA GLU A 123 -6.78 -9.82 7.15
C GLU A 123 -8.23 -10.01 7.63
N ALA A 124 -9.11 -9.05 7.35
CA ALA A 124 -10.54 -9.12 7.67
C ALA A 124 -11.38 -9.94 6.66
N GLY A 125 -10.77 -10.50 5.61
CA GLY A 125 -11.45 -11.35 4.62
C GLY A 125 -12.23 -10.59 3.55
N VAL A 126 -12.01 -9.27 3.37
CA VAL A 126 -12.70 -8.45 2.36
C VAL A 126 -12.51 -8.99 0.94
N PHE A 127 -11.35 -9.62 0.67
CA PHE A 127 -10.95 -10.07 -0.66
C PHE A 127 -11.10 -11.58 -0.90
N ASP A 128 -11.64 -12.35 0.04
CA ASP A 128 -11.69 -13.84 -0.03
C ASP A 128 -12.45 -14.38 -1.25
N GLU A 129 -13.46 -13.65 -1.71
CA GLU A 129 -14.30 -14.02 -2.87
C GLU A 129 -14.08 -13.12 -4.10
N VAL A 130 -12.88 -12.56 -4.24
CA VAL A 130 -12.48 -11.68 -5.35
C VAL A 130 -11.62 -12.42 -6.37
N ASP A 131 -11.97 -12.34 -7.65
CA ASP A 131 -11.24 -12.99 -8.75
C ASP A 131 -10.13 -12.11 -9.34
N ALA A 132 -10.26 -10.78 -9.25
CA ALA A 132 -9.22 -9.83 -9.62
C ALA A 132 -9.44 -8.47 -8.94
N ALA A 133 -8.36 -7.73 -8.65
CA ALA A 133 -8.41 -6.38 -8.09
C ALA A 133 -7.76 -5.37 -9.04
N LEU A 134 -8.47 -4.28 -9.35
CA LEU A 134 -8.02 -3.27 -10.30
C LEU A 134 -7.96 -1.91 -9.64
N MET A 135 -6.84 -1.23 -9.85
CA MET A 135 -6.66 0.19 -9.54
C MET A 135 -5.70 0.82 -10.54
N PHE A 136 -5.46 2.11 -10.43
CA PHE A 136 -4.37 2.82 -11.09
C PHE A 136 -3.79 3.81 -10.07
N HIS A 137 -2.61 4.34 -10.38
CA HIS A 137 -2.01 5.42 -9.61
C HIS A 137 -1.67 6.60 -10.52
N PRO A 138 -2.05 7.84 -10.16
CA PRO A 138 -1.53 9.02 -10.84
C PRO A 138 -0.04 9.16 -10.52
N GLY A 139 0.78 9.53 -11.51
CA GLY A 139 2.22 9.66 -11.26
C GLY A 139 2.90 10.64 -12.18
N VAL A 140 4.20 10.45 -12.35
CA VAL A 140 5.05 11.20 -13.28
C VAL A 140 5.51 10.35 -14.47
N HIS A 141 5.12 9.07 -14.49
CA HIS A 141 5.43 8.10 -15.51
C HIS A 141 4.18 7.35 -15.99
N ASP A 142 4.21 6.94 -17.24
CA ASP A 142 3.21 6.06 -17.86
C ASP A 142 3.75 4.63 -17.86
N TRP A 143 3.50 3.91 -16.76
CA TRP A 143 3.99 2.55 -16.54
C TRP A 143 2.89 1.50 -16.43
N VAL A 144 3.12 0.34 -17.05
CA VAL A 144 2.19 -0.82 -16.97
C VAL A 144 2.07 -1.39 -15.57
N ARG A 145 3.06 -1.16 -14.69
CA ARG A 145 3.05 -1.58 -13.29
C ARG A 145 3.94 -0.70 -12.42
N ALA A 146 3.64 -0.65 -11.13
CA ALA A 146 4.47 -0.04 -10.11
C ALA A 146 5.56 -1.01 -9.58
N PRO A 147 6.86 -0.64 -9.60
CA PRO A 147 7.91 -1.45 -9.00
C PRO A 147 7.96 -1.25 -7.47
N LEU A 148 6.97 -1.80 -6.76
CA LEU A 148 6.80 -1.64 -5.32
C LEU A 148 7.52 -2.74 -4.53
N THR A 149 8.19 -2.32 -3.47
CA THR A 149 9.00 -3.15 -2.57
C THR A 149 8.23 -3.51 -1.30
N ALA A 150 8.65 -4.60 -0.65
CA ALA A 150 8.11 -4.97 0.66
C ALA A 150 8.74 -4.10 1.76
N GLN A 151 7.97 -3.75 2.79
CA GLN A 151 8.42 -2.90 3.89
C GLN A 151 7.72 -3.26 5.21
N GLU A 152 8.45 -3.16 6.32
CA GLU A 152 7.89 -3.16 7.68
C GLU A 152 8.82 -2.43 8.65
N GLN A 153 8.36 -2.10 9.86
CA GLN A 153 9.19 -1.55 10.92
C GLN A 153 9.20 -2.43 12.16
N TYR A 154 10.31 -2.38 12.91
CA TYR A 154 10.49 -3.06 14.19
C TYR A 154 10.88 -2.08 15.29
N ARG A 155 10.23 -2.20 16.44
CA ARG A 155 10.69 -1.64 17.70
C ARG A 155 11.61 -2.65 18.37
N VAL A 156 12.81 -2.21 18.73
CA VAL A 156 13.79 -3.03 19.45
C VAL A 156 14.14 -2.34 20.76
N GLY A 157 13.75 -2.96 21.88
CA GLY A 157 13.98 -2.45 23.23
C GLY A 157 14.99 -3.31 23.99
N PHE A 158 16.10 -2.72 24.42
CA PHE A 158 17.05 -3.37 25.31
C PHE A 158 16.74 -3.02 26.78
N HIS A 159 16.79 -4.01 27.65
CA HIS A 159 16.58 -3.86 29.08
C HIS A 159 17.84 -4.34 29.83
N GLY A 160 18.37 -3.45 30.65
CA GLY A 160 19.55 -3.66 31.49
C GLY A 160 19.25 -3.39 32.95
N ARG A 161 20.16 -2.69 33.64
CA ARG A 161 20.05 -2.38 35.07
C ARG A 161 20.73 -1.06 35.38
N ALA A 162 19.99 -0.14 36.01
CA ALA A 162 20.53 1.17 36.37
C ALA A 162 21.56 1.07 37.49
N ALA A 163 22.59 1.90 37.41
CA ALA A 163 23.57 2.09 38.46
C ALA A 163 24.19 3.49 38.37
N HIS A 164 24.75 3.97 39.48
CA HIS A 164 25.60 5.16 39.44
C HIS A 164 26.96 4.76 38.85
N PRO A 165 27.39 5.32 37.71
CA PRO A 165 28.58 4.85 36.99
C PRO A 165 29.86 5.02 37.82
N THR A 166 29.98 6.09 38.62
CA THR A 166 31.12 6.27 39.53
C THR A 166 31.00 5.50 40.85
N GLY A 167 29.82 5.45 41.46
CA GLY A 167 29.62 4.85 42.79
C GLY A 167 29.56 3.33 42.76
N ASN A 168 28.98 2.75 41.70
CA ASN A 168 28.76 1.31 41.53
C ASN A 168 29.10 0.88 40.08
N PRO A 169 30.36 1.06 39.61
CA PRO A 169 30.73 0.91 38.19
C PRO A 169 30.48 -0.49 37.59
N THR A 170 30.40 -1.53 38.42
CA THR A 170 30.24 -2.93 37.98
C THR A 170 28.81 -3.44 38.08
N GLU A 171 27.91 -2.69 38.70
CA GLU A 171 26.52 -3.13 38.92
C GLU A 171 25.60 -2.76 37.76
N GLY A 172 25.97 -1.77 36.95
CA GLY A 172 25.17 -1.33 35.80
C GLY A 172 25.25 -2.30 34.63
N ILE A 173 24.12 -2.52 33.97
CA ILE A 173 24.05 -3.20 32.66
C ILE A 173 23.47 -2.18 31.69
N ASP A 174 24.29 -1.71 30.76
CA ASP A 174 23.99 -0.55 29.92
C ASP A 174 23.16 -0.92 28.67
N ALA A 175 21.87 -0.58 28.71
CA ALA A 175 20.96 -0.81 27.59
C ALA A 175 21.25 0.10 26.38
N LEU A 176 21.74 1.32 26.60
CA LEU A 176 22.11 2.22 25.49
C LEU A 176 23.33 1.69 24.76
N ALA A 177 24.34 1.21 25.48
CA ALA A 177 25.49 0.57 24.87
C ALA A 177 25.09 -0.64 24.00
N ALA A 178 24.17 -1.49 24.50
CA ALA A 178 23.62 -2.59 23.72
C ALA A 178 22.90 -2.09 22.45
N LEU A 179 22.07 -1.05 22.55
CA LEU A 179 21.42 -0.49 21.37
C LEU A 179 22.44 0.05 20.34
N ILE A 180 23.50 0.73 20.79
CA ILE A 180 24.58 1.22 19.92
C ILE A 180 25.29 0.04 19.21
N GLU A 181 25.53 -1.06 19.91
CA GLU A 181 26.12 -2.25 19.29
C GLU A 181 25.20 -2.89 18.24
N LEU A 182 23.87 -2.84 18.42
CA LEU A 182 22.95 -3.25 17.36
C LEU A 182 23.10 -2.39 16.10
N PHE A 183 23.21 -1.06 16.24
CA PHE A 183 23.49 -0.17 15.10
C PHE A 183 24.81 -0.55 14.39
N ASN A 184 25.87 -0.84 15.15
CA ASN A 184 27.16 -1.26 14.59
C ASN A 184 27.06 -2.58 13.82
N VAL A 185 26.38 -3.59 14.40
CA VAL A 185 26.17 -4.88 13.75
C VAL A 185 25.37 -4.72 12.45
N LEU A 186 24.28 -3.96 12.48
CA LEU A 186 23.44 -3.72 11.29
C LEU A 186 24.20 -2.94 10.21
N ALA A 187 25.00 -1.94 10.58
CA ALA A 187 25.86 -1.21 9.64
C ALA A 187 26.86 -2.15 8.93
N GLY A 188 27.39 -3.16 9.64
CA GLY A 188 28.24 -4.20 9.07
C GLY A 188 27.51 -5.15 8.11
N LEU A 189 26.19 -5.30 8.24
CA LEU A 189 25.37 -6.14 7.36
C LEU A 189 25.01 -5.47 6.03
N THR A 190 24.97 -4.13 5.98
CA THR A 190 24.50 -3.36 4.82
C THR A 190 25.17 -3.76 3.51
N HIS A 191 26.48 -4.06 3.52
CA HIS A 191 27.23 -4.46 2.32
C HIS A 191 26.89 -5.87 1.79
N ARG A 192 26.11 -6.65 2.53
CA ARG A 192 25.72 -8.03 2.18
C ARG A 192 24.23 -8.15 1.87
N LEU A 193 23.50 -7.04 1.88
CA LEU A 193 22.08 -7.05 1.60
C LEU A 193 21.83 -7.20 0.09
N PRO A 194 20.74 -7.90 -0.30
CA PRO A 194 20.32 -7.95 -1.69
C PRO A 194 20.01 -6.55 -2.26
N GLU A 195 19.91 -6.45 -3.58
CA GLU A 195 19.47 -5.22 -4.24
C GLU A 195 18.12 -4.74 -3.68
N ALA A 196 17.93 -3.41 -3.63
CA ALA A 196 16.78 -2.73 -3.04
C ALA A 196 16.50 -3.02 -1.55
N SER A 197 17.41 -3.70 -0.86
CA SER A 197 17.24 -4.04 0.55
C SER A 197 18.05 -3.13 1.45
N HIS A 198 17.42 -2.59 2.51
CA HIS A 198 18.10 -1.76 3.49
C HIS A 198 17.43 -1.82 4.86
N VAL A 199 18.24 -1.52 5.88
CA VAL A 199 17.80 -1.29 7.26
C VAL A 199 18.20 0.12 7.63
N GLN A 200 17.24 0.91 8.11
CA GLN A 200 17.49 2.24 8.67
C GLN A 200 16.90 2.29 10.06
N GLY A 201 17.58 2.93 11.01
CA GLY A 201 17.11 3.00 12.39
C GLY A 201 17.31 4.36 13.02
N ILE A 202 16.50 4.63 14.05
CA ILE A 202 16.64 5.78 14.94
C ILE A 202 16.58 5.32 16.39
N ILE A 203 17.17 6.09 17.29
CA ILE A 203 17.03 5.91 18.74
C ILE A 203 15.82 6.72 19.20
N THR A 204 14.79 6.06 19.71
CA THR A 204 13.58 6.68 20.27
C THR A 204 13.71 6.91 21.78
N HIS A 205 14.52 6.08 22.46
CA HIS A 205 14.85 6.24 23.86
C HIS A 205 16.33 5.87 24.11
N GLY A 206 17.11 6.81 24.63
CA GLY A 206 18.57 6.65 24.78
C GLY A 206 19.13 7.05 26.14
N GLY A 207 18.34 6.90 27.21
CA GLY A 207 18.70 7.34 28.55
C GLY A 207 18.32 8.79 28.87
N THR A 208 18.41 9.15 30.14
CA THR A 208 17.87 10.41 30.69
C THR A 208 18.92 11.31 31.35
N ALA A 209 20.04 10.73 31.83
CA ALA A 209 21.10 11.48 32.48
C ALA A 209 22.46 10.79 32.33
N THR A 210 23.54 11.57 32.26
CA THR A 210 24.90 11.05 32.06
C THR A 210 25.50 10.38 33.31
N ASN A 211 24.91 10.62 34.48
CA ASN A 211 25.32 10.02 35.76
C ASN A 211 24.46 8.81 36.16
N ILE A 212 23.71 8.23 35.22
CA ILE A 212 22.91 7.02 35.41
C ILE A 212 23.18 6.09 34.24
N VAL A 213 23.58 4.85 34.50
CA VAL A 213 23.65 3.80 33.46
C VAL A 213 22.23 3.54 32.95
N PRO A 214 21.94 3.69 31.64
CA PRO A 214 20.59 3.47 31.12
C PRO A 214 20.13 2.02 31.31
N GLU A 215 19.03 1.82 32.06
CA GLU A 215 18.41 0.49 32.21
C GLU A 215 17.46 0.13 31.07
N TYR A 216 17.12 1.10 30.23
CA TYR A 216 16.29 0.90 29.05
C TYR A 216 16.75 1.79 27.91
N ALA A 217 16.78 1.23 26.71
CA ALA A 217 16.99 1.97 25.47
C ALA A 217 16.16 1.32 24.35
N GLU A 218 15.64 2.14 23.45
CA GLU A 218 14.77 1.71 22.36
C GLU A 218 15.20 2.37 21.05
N GLY A 219 15.17 1.58 19.98
CA GLY A 219 15.21 2.08 18.61
C GLY A 219 14.06 1.54 17.78
N VAL A 220 13.73 2.29 16.72
CA VAL A 220 12.82 1.85 15.66
C VAL A 220 13.62 1.66 14.39
N PHE A 221 13.43 0.52 13.73
CA PHE A 221 14.17 0.08 12.55
C PHE A 221 13.20 -0.18 11.39
N GLY A 222 13.31 0.60 10.33
CA GLY A 222 12.61 0.37 9.06
C GLY A 222 13.39 -0.57 8.16
N LEU A 223 12.71 -1.64 7.71
CA LEU A 223 13.24 -2.65 6.82
C LEU A 223 12.52 -2.55 5.47
N ARG A 224 13.29 -2.58 4.39
CA ARG A 224 12.77 -2.64 3.02
C ARG A 224 13.52 -3.71 2.25
N ALA A 225 12.84 -4.42 1.34
CA ALA A 225 13.45 -5.37 0.43
C ALA A 225 12.66 -5.51 -0.88
N ALA A 226 13.33 -5.96 -1.95
CA ALA A 226 12.72 -6.15 -3.26
C ALA A 226 11.51 -7.10 -3.26
N THR A 227 11.54 -8.12 -2.39
CA THR A 227 10.48 -9.15 -2.30
C THR A 227 10.08 -9.39 -0.84
N THR A 228 8.86 -9.92 -0.65
CA THR A 228 8.34 -10.32 0.67
C THR A 228 9.29 -11.33 1.35
N GLY A 229 9.80 -12.33 0.62
CA GLY A 229 10.74 -13.31 1.18
C GLY A 229 12.10 -12.70 1.57
N ALA A 230 12.63 -11.77 0.77
CA ALA A 230 13.86 -11.06 1.15
C ALA A 230 13.67 -10.15 2.36
N LEU A 231 12.45 -9.63 2.57
CA LEU A 231 12.10 -8.88 3.78
C LEU A 231 12.06 -9.80 5.01
N ASP A 232 11.51 -11.02 4.87
CA ASP A 232 11.51 -12.01 5.96
C ASP A 232 12.94 -12.36 6.40
N ASP A 233 13.83 -12.63 5.43
CA ASP A 233 15.25 -12.88 5.69
C ASP A 233 15.91 -11.70 6.43
N LEU A 234 15.53 -10.46 6.09
CA LEU A 234 16.07 -9.25 6.72
C LEU A 234 15.55 -9.07 8.15
N ALA A 235 14.27 -9.37 8.39
CA ALA A 235 13.67 -9.36 9.72
C ALA A 235 14.31 -10.39 10.64
N ASP A 236 14.58 -11.60 10.13
CA ASP A 236 15.26 -12.66 10.87
C ASP A 236 16.71 -12.28 11.23
N ARG A 237 17.41 -11.59 10.31
CA ARG A 237 18.74 -11.04 10.57
C ARG A 237 18.71 -9.97 11.67
N LEU A 238 17.72 -9.06 11.65
CA LEU A 238 17.55 -8.06 12.72
C LEU A 238 17.33 -8.73 14.08
N ARG A 239 16.40 -9.70 14.15
CA ARG A 239 16.11 -10.46 15.38
C ARG A 239 17.33 -11.21 15.91
N THR A 240 18.07 -11.84 15.01
CA THR A 240 19.31 -12.57 15.34
C THR A 240 20.38 -11.62 15.87
N ALA A 241 20.59 -10.47 15.21
CA ALA A 241 21.54 -9.45 15.66
C ALA A 241 21.17 -8.90 17.03
N ALA A 242 19.91 -8.50 17.23
CA ALA A 242 19.41 -7.99 18.49
C ALA A 242 19.61 -9.00 19.64
N THR A 243 19.28 -10.27 19.41
CA THR A 243 19.47 -11.35 20.38
C THR A 243 20.95 -11.58 20.70
N GLY A 244 21.82 -11.59 19.68
CA GLY A 244 23.26 -11.76 19.88
C GLY A 244 23.90 -10.61 20.67
N VAL A 245 23.48 -9.38 20.41
CA VAL A 245 23.93 -8.20 21.18
C VAL A 245 23.44 -8.27 22.62
N ALA A 246 22.20 -8.69 22.85
CA ALA A 246 21.67 -8.86 24.19
C ALA A 246 22.52 -9.85 25.02
N GLN A 247 22.82 -11.00 24.42
CA GLN A 247 23.68 -12.03 25.02
C GLN A 247 25.10 -11.51 25.32
N ALA A 248 25.71 -10.78 24.39
CA ALA A 248 27.07 -10.26 24.54
C ALA A 248 27.20 -9.19 25.64
N THR A 249 26.13 -8.42 25.87
CA THR A 249 26.12 -7.28 26.81
C THR A 249 25.49 -7.60 28.15
N GLY A 250 24.88 -8.78 28.31
CA GLY A 250 24.15 -9.16 29.52
C GLY A 250 22.79 -8.46 29.67
N THR A 251 22.28 -7.83 28.60
CA THR A 251 20.93 -7.25 28.55
C THR A 251 19.91 -8.31 28.13
N THR A 252 18.63 -7.95 28.22
CA THR A 252 17.54 -8.67 27.52
C THR A 252 16.97 -7.77 26.43
N VAL A 253 16.28 -8.35 25.44
CA VAL A 253 15.77 -7.60 24.29
C VAL A 253 14.35 -8.01 23.92
N THR A 254 13.53 -7.02 23.55
CA THR A 254 12.23 -7.18 22.91
C THR A 254 12.33 -6.74 21.46
N VAL A 255 11.74 -7.51 20.53
CA VAL A 255 11.72 -7.20 19.09
C VAL A 255 10.31 -7.37 18.55
N GLU A 256 9.62 -6.25 18.34
CA GLU A 256 8.20 -6.21 18.01
C GLU A 256 7.98 -5.49 16.69
N ARG A 257 7.13 -6.04 15.82
CA ARG A 257 6.73 -5.33 14.60
C ARG A 257 5.92 -4.10 15.00
N ALA A 258 6.32 -2.93 14.51
CA ALA A 258 5.75 -1.64 14.89
C ALA A 258 4.69 -1.12 13.91
N THR A 259 4.68 -1.62 12.67
CA THR A 259 3.73 -1.18 11.62
C THR A 259 3.05 -2.38 10.98
N VAL A 260 1.94 -2.13 10.29
CA VAL A 260 1.39 -3.08 9.31
C VAL A 260 2.47 -3.36 8.25
N ARG A 261 2.53 -4.60 7.79
CA ARG A 261 3.50 -5.04 6.78
C ARG A 261 2.97 -4.75 5.39
N TYR A 262 3.78 -4.13 4.55
CA TYR A 262 3.49 -4.00 3.12
C TYR A 262 4.26 -5.07 2.36
N GLU A 263 3.55 -5.84 1.55
CA GLU A 263 4.16 -6.85 0.68
C GLU A 263 4.68 -6.23 -0.63
N HIS A 264 5.58 -6.95 -1.31
CA HIS A 264 5.97 -6.56 -2.66
C HIS A 264 4.80 -6.74 -3.63
N PHE A 265 4.67 -5.84 -4.59
CA PHE A 265 3.61 -5.93 -5.58
C PHE A 265 3.91 -7.01 -6.63
N ARG A 266 2.90 -7.86 -6.88
CA ARG A 266 2.91 -8.91 -7.91
C ARG A 266 1.94 -8.54 -9.01
N ASP A 267 2.48 -7.99 -10.09
CA ASP A 267 1.69 -7.56 -11.24
C ASP A 267 1.02 -8.75 -11.96
N SER A 268 -0.27 -8.61 -12.29
CA SER A 268 -0.93 -9.51 -13.22
C SER A 268 -0.71 -9.04 -14.67
N GLU A 269 0.35 -9.51 -15.30
CA GLU A 269 0.69 -9.14 -16.69
C GLU A 269 -0.49 -9.29 -17.67
N PRO A 270 -1.32 -10.35 -17.64
CA PRO A 270 -2.47 -10.46 -18.53
C PRO A 270 -3.50 -9.32 -18.35
N LEU A 271 -3.75 -8.92 -17.10
CA LEU A 271 -4.69 -7.83 -16.79
C LEU A 271 -4.07 -6.47 -17.09
N SER A 272 -2.80 -6.26 -16.76
CA SER A 272 -2.07 -5.01 -17.04
C SER A 272 -1.94 -4.76 -18.55
N ALA A 273 -1.68 -5.82 -19.33
CA ALA A 273 -1.69 -5.74 -20.80
C ALA A 273 -3.08 -5.39 -21.34
N ARG A 274 -4.15 -5.93 -20.73
CA ARG A 274 -5.52 -5.61 -21.13
C ARG A 274 -5.86 -4.15 -20.84
N PHE A 275 -5.55 -3.68 -19.62
CA PHE A 275 -5.71 -2.29 -19.22
C PHE A 275 -4.96 -1.33 -20.16
N ALA A 276 -3.68 -1.61 -20.44
CA ALA A 276 -2.86 -0.81 -21.34
C ALA A 276 -3.46 -0.73 -22.77
N ALA A 277 -4.03 -1.83 -23.27
CA ALA A 277 -4.68 -1.87 -24.58
C ALA A 277 -6.00 -1.06 -24.64
N HIS A 278 -6.71 -0.91 -23.53
CA HIS A 278 -7.84 0.01 -23.45
C HIS A 278 -7.36 1.47 -23.37
N LEU A 279 -6.35 1.73 -22.55
CA LEU A 279 -5.84 3.07 -22.32
C LEU A 279 -5.18 3.69 -23.58
N SER A 280 -4.52 2.88 -24.40
CA SER A 280 -3.92 3.34 -25.67
C SER A 280 -4.93 3.90 -26.67
N ARG A 281 -6.22 3.53 -26.56
CA ARG A 281 -7.30 4.12 -27.38
C ARG A 281 -7.50 5.61 -27.10
N ALA A 282 -7.12 6.05 -25.90
CA ALA A 282 -7.10 7.45 -25.51
C ALA A 282 -5.76 8.14 -25.82
N GLY A 283 -4.84 7.46 -26.52
CA GLY A 283 -3.53 7.99 -26.90
C GLY A 283 -2.50 8.00 -25.78
N ILE A 284 -2.70 7.21 -24.72
CA ILE A 284 -1.75 7.04 -23.62
C ILE A 284 -1.18 5.62 -23.70
N ASP A 285 0.08 5.51 -24.13
CA ASP A 285 0.80 4.25 -24.25
C ASP A 285 1.66 4.02 -23.00
N LEU A 286 1.39 2.92 -22.28
CA LEU A 286 2.15 2.54 -21.11
C LEU A 286 3.41 1.76 -21.48
N THR A 287 4.47 1.96 -20.69
CA THR A 287 5.75 1.27 -20.87
C THR A 287 6.13 0.46 -19.63
N PRO A 288 7.00 -0.55 -19.73
CA PRO A 288 7.59 -1.16 -18.54
C PRO A 288 8.38 -0.14 -17.72
N PRO A 289 8.37 -0.22 -16.38
CA PRO A 289 9.26 0.59 -15.55
C PRO A 289 10.72 0.30 -15.92
N ALA A 290 11.58 1.33 -15.81
CA ALA A 290 13.00 1.15 -16.09
C ALA A 290 13.63 0.14 -15.12
N PRO A 291 14.55 -0.74 -15.59
CA PRO A 291 15.23 -1.69 -14.72
C PRO A 291 15.95 -1.00 -13.55
N GLY A 292 15.84 -1.58 -12.35
CA GLY A 292 16.49 -1.06 -11.14
C GLY A 292 15.79 0.15 -10.49
N VAL A 293 14.64 0.58 -11.01
CA VAL A 293 13.81 1.60 -10.35
C VAL A 293 12.90 0.94 -9.32
N TYR A 294 12.89 1.50 -8.11
CA TYR A 294 12.00 1.13 -7.01
C TYR A 294 11.32 2.42 -6.52
N LEU A 295 9.99 2.50 -6.64
CA LEU A 295 9.24 3.72 -6.32
C LEU A 295 8.95 3.86 -4.82
N GLY A 296 8.67 2.75 -4.14
CA GLY A 296 8.18 2.79 -2.77
C GLY A 296 7.57 1.48 -2.34
N SER A 297 6.57 1.57 -1.46
CA SER A 297 5.77 0.45 -0.96
C SER A 297 4.33 0.90 -0.89
N SER A 298 3.41 -0.01 -1.17
CA SER A 298 1.97 0.21 -1.05
C SER A 298 1.32 -1.09 -0.60
N ASP A 299 0.24 -0.98 0.19
CA ASP A 299 -0.50 -2.13 0.71
C ASP A 299 -1.29 -2.89 -0.38
N ILE A 300 -1.35 -2.38 -1.61
CA ILE A 300 -1.75 -3.15 -2.81
C ILE A 300 -0.90 -4.42 -2.99
N GLY A 301 0.32 -4.43 -2.48
CA GLY A 301 1.17 -5.62 -2.44
C GLY A 301 0.49 -6.78 -1.74
N ASN A 302 -0.21 -6.50 -0.64
CA ASN A 302 -0.91 -7.50 0.17
C ASN A 302 -2.09 -8.10 -0.61
N VAL A 303 -2.86 -7.27 -1.32
CA VAL A 303 -3.95 -7.73 -2.20
C VAL A 303 -3.40 -8.54 -3.37
N SER A 304 -2.32 -8.06 -4.00
CA SER A 304 -1.66 -8.77 -5.10
C SER A 304 -1.03 -10.09 -4.70
N GLY A 305 -0.83 -10.34 -3.40
CA GLY A 305 -0.43 -11.65 -2.88
C GLY A 305 -1.57 -12.68 -2.92
N LEU A 306 -2.82 -12.22 -2.84
CA LEU A 306 -4.02 -13.06 -2.72
C LEU A 306 -4.67 -13.35 -4.08
N MET A 307 -4.73 -12.36 -4.98
CA MET A 307 -5.33 -12.50 -6.31
C MET A 307 -4.53 -11.76 -7.39
N PRO A 308 -4.80 -12.04 -8.68
CA PRO A 308 -4.36 -11.17 -9.77
C PRO A 308 -4.78 -9.71 -9.52
N ALA A 309 -3.81 -8.81 -9.48
CA ALA A 309 -4.04 -7.39 -9.28
C ALA A 309 -3.23 -6.53 -10.27
N ILE A 310 -3.72 -5.32 -10.55
CA ILE A 310 -3.01 -4.32 -11.35
C ILE A 310 -2.81 -3.02 -10.56
N HIS A 311 -1.67 -2.38 -10.76
CA HIS A 311 -1.33 -1.06 -10.21
C HIS A 311 -0.44 -0.32 -11.23
N PRO A 312 -0.98 0.08 -12.39
CA PRO A 312 -0.28 0.89 -13.37
C PRO A 312 -0.14 2.35 -12.90
N PHE A 313 0.91 3.02 -13.35
CA PHE A 313 1.12 4.45 -13.15
C PHE A 313 0.74 5.21 -14.43
N VAL A 314 0.01 6.32 -14.29
CA VAL A 314 -0.35 7.18 -15.43
C VAL A 314 -0.01 8.63 -15.11
N ALA A 315 0.76 9.26 -15.99
CA ALA A 315 1.42 10.52 -15.70
C ALA A 315 0.47 11.72 -15.75
N ILE A 316 0.30 12.42 -14.62
CA ILE A 316 -0.44 13.69 -14.54
C ILE A 316 0.48 14.92 -14.60
N MET A 317 1.79 14.73 -14.46
CA MET A 317 2.81 15.78 -14.62
C MET A 317 4.06 15.25 -15.33
N GLY A 318 5.09 16.10 -15.49
CA GLY A 318 6.35 15.72 -16.13
C GLY A 318 7.21 14.79 -15.27
N ALA A 319 8.06 13.99 -15.91
CA ALA A 319 8.94 13.01 -15.26
C ALA A 319 10.07 13.63 -14.40
N ASP A 320 10.23 14.94 -14.44
CA ASP A 320 11.10 15.74 -13.58
C ASP A 320 10.46 16.09 -12.23
N GLY A 321 9.15 15.86 -12.09
CA GLY A 321 8.42 15.99 -10.83
C GLY A 321 8.53 14.75 -9.93
N SER A 322 7.86 14.84 -8.77
CA SER A 322 7.71 13.75 -7.82
C SER A 322 6.35 13.86 -7.15
N ASP A 323 5.76 12.72 -6.81
CA ASP A 323 4.71 12.61 -5.80
C ASP A 323 5.20 13.12 -4.44
N HIS A 324 4.26 13.34 -3.52
CA HIS A 324 4.50 13.83 -2.15
C HIS A 324 5.10 15.25 -2.14
N THR A 325 4.80 16.04 -3.17
CA THR A 325 5.20 17.44 -3.28
C THR A 325 3.97 18.36 -3.38
N PRO A 326 4.07 19.62 -2.93
CA PRO A 326 3.02 20.61 -3.19
C PRO A 326 2.68 20.73 -4.68
N GLU A 327 3.69 20.65 -5.55
CA GLU A 327 3.53 20.72 -7.01
C GLU A 327 2.69 19.56 -7.54
N PHE A 328 2.84 18.35 -6.99
CA PHE A 328 2.01 17.19 -7.37
C PHE A 328 0.56 17.36 -6.89
N ALA A 329 0.35 17.89 -5.68
CA ALA A 329 -0.99 18.20 -5.18
C ALA A 329 -1.70 19.20 -6.12
N GLU A 330 -1.00 20.23 -6.59
CA GLU A 330 -1.53 21.18 -7.58
C GLU A 330 -1.78 20.52 -8.94
N ALA A 331 -0.84 19.70 -9.42
CA ALA A 331 -0.98 18.96 -10.67
C ALA A 331 -2.21 18.04 -10.68
N GLY A 332 -2.61 17.52 -9.51
CA GLY A 332 -3.82 16.72 -9.30
C GLY A 332 -5.14 17.42 -9.63
N LEU A 333 -5.15 18.75 -9.78
CA LEU A 333 -6.31 19.54 -10.23
C LEU A 333 -6.16 20.11 -11.65
N SER A 334 -5.12 19.72 -12.38
CA SER A 334 -4.85 20.24 -13.72
C SER A 334 -5.82 19.71 -14.79
N GLN A 335 -5.87 20.40 -15.95
CA GLN A 335 -6.56 19.90 -17.15
C GLN A 335 -6.03 18.52 -17.57
N ARG A 336 -4.71 18.29 -17.41
CA ARG A 336 -4.08 17.00 -17.69
C ARG A 336 -4.61 15.92 -16.75
N ALA A 337 -4.64 16.17 -15.44
CA ALA A 337 -5.21 15.24 -14.46
C ALA A 337 -6.69 14.91 -14.77
N ARG A 338 -7.49 15.91 -15.16
CA ARG A 338 -8.89 15.67 -15.59
C ARG A 338 -8.98 14.77 -16.83
N GLY A 339 -8.10 14.97 -17.79
CA GLY A 339 -8.02 14.12 -18.99
C GLY A 339 -7.60 12.70 -18.66
N VAL A 340 -6.54 12.55 -17.85
CA VAL A 340 -6.07 11.24 -17.35
C VAL A 340 -7.19 10.52 -16.61
N LEU A 341 -7.87 11.19 -15.67
CA LEU A 341 -9.01 10.62 -14.93
C LEU A 341 -10.06 10.02 -15.87
N ALA A 342 -10.40 10.71 -16.96
CA ALA A 342 -11.35 10.20 -17.95
C ALA A 342 -10.85 8.89 -18.59
N SER A 343 -9.64 8.91 -19.12
CA SER A 343 -9.04 7.79 -19.84
C SER A 343 -8.84 6.56 -18.96
N VAL A 344 -8.34 6.76 -17.73
CA VAL A 344 -8.11 5.63 -16.80
C VAL A 344 -9.41 5.06 -16.27
N THR A 345 -10.44 5.89 -16.05
CA THR A 345 -11.76 5.41 -15.64
C THR A 345 -12.34 4.48 -16.71
N GLU A 346 -12.27 4.89 -17.98
CA GLU A 346 -12.76 4.07 -19.10
C GLU A 346 -11.96 2.77 -19.23
N ALA A 347 -10.63 2.84 -19.12
CA ALA A 347 -9.77 1.67 -19.22
C ALA A 347 -9.99 0.68 -18.06
N LEU A 348 -10.16 1.16 -16.82
CA LEU A 348 -10.51 0.34 -15.66
C LEU A 348 -11.90 -0.30 -15.84
N ALA A 349 -12.90 0.46 -16.29
CA ALA A 349 -14.25 -0.06 -16.53
C ALA A 349 -14.26 -1.16 -17.59
N CYS A 350 -13.58 -0.96 -18.72
CA CYS A 350 -13.46 -1.96 -19.76
C CYS A 350 -12.74 -3.22 -19.26
N THR A 351 -11.64 -3.04 -18.53
CA THR A 351 -10.88 -4.16 -17.95
C THR A 351 -11.73 -4.94 -16.95
N ALA A 352 -12.53 -4.25 -16.13
CA ALA A 352 -13.46 -4.89 -15.20
C ALA A 352 -14.52 -5.72 -15.94
N VAL A 353 -15.10 -5.19 -17.02
CA VAL A 353 -16.05 -5.92 -17.88
C VAL A 353 -15.38 -7.14 -18.52
N ASP A 354 -14.14 -7.00 -19.00
CA ASP A 354 -13.37 -8.12 -19.55
C ASP A 354 -13.10 -9.20 -18.50
N VAL A 355 -12.76 -8.83 -17.26
CA VAL A 355 -12.63 -9.80 -16.16
C VAL A 355 -13.94 -10.55 -15.94
N LEU A 356 -15.09 -9.87 -16.02
CA LEU A 356 -16.39 -10.50 -15.81
C LEU A 356 -16.78 -11.44 -16.98
N ALA A 357 -16.51 -11.03 -18.22
CA ALA A 357 -16.99 -11.71 -19.42
C ALA A 357 -16.00 -12.74 -20.02
N ASP A 358 -14.70 -12.56 -19.85
CA ASP A 358 -13.65 -13.38 -20.50
C ASP A 358 -13.00 -14.37 -19.52
N ASP A 359 -13.46 -15.61 -19.56
CA ASP A 359 -12.88 -16.71 -18.76
C ASP A 359 -11.44 -17.05 -19.15
N THR A 360 -11.06 -16.81 -20.41
CA THR A 360 -9.68 -17.04 -20.88
C THR A 360 -8.74 -16.03 -20.24
N LEU A 361 -9.15 -14.75 -20.16
CA LEU A 361 -8.39 -13.71 -19.47
C LEU A 361 -8.22 -14.05 -17.98
N ARG A 362 -9.29 -14.42 -17.27
CA ARG A 362 -9.21 -14.81 -15.86
C ARG A 362 -8.29 -16.01 -15.65
N THR A 363 -8.44 -17.05 -16.47
CA THR A 363 -7.59 -18.25 -16.39
C THR A 363 -6.13 -17.92 -16.62
N ALA A 364 -5.82 -17.05 -17.58
CA ALA A 364 -4.46 -16.59 -17.84
C ALA A 364 -3.90 -15.79 -16.65
N ALA A 365 -4.70 -14.89 -16.07
CA ALA A 365 -4.35 -14.08 -14.91
C ALA A 365 -4.00 -14.95 -13.69
N TRP A 366 -4.84 -15.92 -13.34
CA TRP A 366 -4.58 -16.85 -12.23
C TRP A 366 -3.41 -17.81 -12.50
N ARG A 367 -3.24 -18.26 -13.74
CA ARG A 367 -2.05 -19.04 -14.13
C ARG A 367 -0.76 -18.24 -13.92
N ALA A 368 -0.75 -16.97 -14.32
CA ALA A 368 0.40 -16.08 -14.15
C ALA A 368 0.68 -15.77 -12.67
N HIS A 369 -0.37 -15.67 -11.84
CA HIS A 369 -0.27 -15.42 -10.40
C HIS A 369 0.40 -16.57 -9.62
N GLY A 370 0.42 -17.79 -10.16
CA GLY A 370 1.07 -18.94 -9.53
C GLY A 370 0.23 -19.64 -8.44
N SER A 371 -1.02 -19.20 -8.26
CA SER A 371 -2.04 -19.91 -7.50
C SER A 371 -3.00 -20.55 -8.50
N ALA A 372 -3.03 -21.88 -8.62
CA ALA A 372 -4.05 -22.52 -9.45
C ALA A 372 -5.43 -22.08 -8.94
N PRO A 373 -6.38 -21.66 -9.82
CA PRO A 373 -7.73 -21.45 -9.37
C PRO A 373 -8.24 -22.80 -8.84
N VAL A 374 -8.81 -22.82 -7.64
CA VAL A 374 -9.72 -23.90 -7.23
C VAL A 374 -11.14 -23.38 -7.47
N PRO A 375 -11.73 -23.57 -8.66
CA PRO A 375 -13.17 -23.47 -8.79
C PRO A 375 -13.76 -24.79 -8.28
N ALA A 376 -14.43 -24.74 -7.12
CA ALA A 376 -15.45 -25.73 -6.80
C ALA A 376 -16.71 -25.37 -7.60
N HIS A 377 -17.26 -26.38 -8.28
CA HIS A 377 -18.43 -26.34 -9.15
C HIS A 377 -19.69 -25.75 -8.52
#